data_AF-A0A3N0GUI2-F1
#
_entry.id   AF-A0A3N0GUI2-F1
#
_cell.length_a   1.000
_cell.length_b   1.000
_cell.length_c   1.000
_cell.angle_alpha   90.00
_cell.angle_beta   90.00
_cell.angle_gamma   90.00
#
_symmetry.space_group_name_H-M   'P 1'
#
loop_
_entity.id
_entity.type
_entity.pdbx_description
1 polymer ?
#
loop_
_entity_poly.entity_id
_entity_poly.type
_entity_poly.pdbx_seq_one_letter_code
_entity_poly.pdbx_strand_id
1 'polypeptide(L)' 'MIVLVLLMLVILLVAGAVVVYVAFPHRGEDVPGAPWLGEAVKRGVDGVGEAIERSGELLDERIADRSGDAAERADSRR' A
#
# COMPACT_ATOMS: atom_id res chain seq x y z
N MET A 1 24.15 21.86 7.43
CA MET A 1 25.11 20.74 7.32
C MET A 1 24.44 19.39 7.58
N ILE A 2 23.80 19.18 8.75
CA ILE A 2 23.10 17.91 9.06
C ILE A 2 22.07 17.48 8.00
N VAL A 3 21.29 18.43 7.46
CA VAL A 3 20.22 18.15 6.48
C VAL A 3 20.78 17.59 5.18
N LEU A 4 21.91 18.12 4.71
CA LEU A 4 22.57 17.64 3.49
C LEU A 4 23.11 16.23 3.66
N VAL A 5 23.70 15.95 4.83
CA VAL A 5 24.18 14.59 5.17
C VAL A 5 23.01 13.61 5.20
N LEU A 6 21.88 14.00 5.81
CA LEU A 6 20.68 13.17 5.87
C LEU A 6 20.14 12.90 4.46
N LEU A 7 20.05 13.93 3.63
CA LEU A 7 19.61 13.81 2.25
C LEU A 7 20.53 12.88 1.45
N MET A 8 21.85 13.04 1.58
CA MET A 8 22.83 12.19 0.92
C MET A 8 22.68 10.72 1.32
N LEU A 9 22.46 10.45 2.61
CA LEU A 9 22.16 9.12 3.12
C LEU A 9 20.87 8.54 2.53
N VAL A 10 19.80 9.34 2.46
CA VAL A 10 18.52 8.92 1.87
C VAL A 10 18.70 8.56 0.40
N ILE A 11 19.40 9.40 -0.39
CA ILE A 11 19.61 9.14 -1.81
C ILE A 11 20.45 7.86 -2.02
N LEU A 12 21.48 7.64 -1.20
CA LEU A 12 22.29 6.42 -1.23
C LEU A 12 21.47 5.18 -0.88
N LEU A 13 20.59 5.28 0.12
CA LEU A 13 19.66 4.21 0.51
C LEU A 13 18.72 3.85 -0.65
N VAL A 14 18.11 4.85 -1.28
CA VAL A 14 17.21 4.65 -2.42
C VAL A 14 17.95 4.05 -3.60
N ALA A 15 19.14 4.56 -3.94
CA ALA A 15 19.96 4.03 -5.02
C ALA A 15 20.36 2.56 -4.76
N GLY A 16 20.79 2.24 -3.53
CA GLY A 16 21.08 0.88 -3.11
C GLY A 16 19.85 -0.03 -3.21
N ALA A 17 18.69 0.43 -2.77
CA ALA A 17 17.44 -0.32 -2.89
C ALA A 17 17.05 -0.59 -4.34
N VAL A 18 17.22 0.39 -5.24
CA VAL A 18 16.98 0.22 -6.69
C VAL A 18 17.95 -0.82 -7.26
N VAL A 19 19.24 -0.74 -6.93
CA VAL A 19 20.22 -1.72 -7.40
C VAL A 19 19.89 -3.12 -6.88
N VAL A 20 19.52 -3.27 -5.60
CA VAL A 20 19.10 -4.55 -5.03
C VAL A 20 17.86 -5.07 -5.74
N TYR A 21 16.83 -4.25 -5.94
CA TYR A 21 15.61 -4.63 -6.62
C TYR A 21 15.87 -5.06 -8.08
N VAL A 22 16.71 -4.33 -8.81
CA VAL A 22 17.04 -4.61 -10.21
C VAL A 22 17.98 -5.82 -10.33
N ALA A 23 18.96 -5.95 -9.44
CA ALA A 23 19.96 -7.03 -9.44
C ALA A 23 19.40 -8.34 -8.86
N PHE A 24 18.39 -8.28 -7.98
CA PHE A 24 17.62 -9.42 -7.49
C PHE A 24 16.19 -9.40 -8.02
N PRO A 25 15.94 -9.82 -9.28
CA PRO A 25 14.60 -9.75 -9.82
C PRO A 25 13.92 -11.16 -9.96
N HIS A 26 12.66 -11.23 -9.52
CA HIS A 26 11.51 -12.09 -9.95
C HIS A 26 11.22 -13.51 -9.39
N ARG A 27 11.90 -14.07 -8.38
CA ARG A 27 11.56 -15.45 -7.92
C ARG A 27 10.99 -15.61 -6.52
N GLY A 28 10.75 -14.52 -5.79
CA GLY A 28 10.42 -14.62 -4.36
C GLY A 28 11.57 -15.23 -3.54
N GLU A 29 12.80 -15.22 -4.08
CA GLU A 29 14.00 -15.61 -3.36
C GLU A 29 14.48 -14.43 -2.50
N ASP A 30 14.79 -14.74 -1.24
CA ASP A 30 15.22 -13.77 -0.24
C ASP A 30 16.52 -13.06 -0.65
N VAL A 31 16.61 -11.77 -0.33
CA VAL A 31 17.81 -10.97 -0.59
C VAL A 31 18.98 -11.57 0.22
N PRO A 32 20.07 -12.05 -0.42
CA PRO A 32 21.17 -12.67 0.30
C PRO A 32 21.86 -11.62 1.19
N GLY A 33 21.90 -11.91 2.49
CA GLY A 33 22.43 -11.02 3.53
C GLY A 33 21.38 -10.14 4.23
N ALA A 34 20.12 -10.10 3.74
CA ALA A 34 19.05 -9.33 4.37
C ALA A 34 17.67 -10.03 4.27
N PRO A 35 17.51 -11.26 4.80
CA PRO A 35 16.22 -11.98 4.78
C PRO A 35 15.10 -11.21 5.52
N TRP A 36 15.47 -10.45 6.55
CA TRP A 36 14.55 -9.59 7.30
C TRP A 36 13.90 -8.48 6.45
N LEU A 37 14.52 -8.08 5.33
CA LEU A 37 13.99 -7.05 4.45
C LEU A 37 12.81 -7.58 3.64
N GLY A 38 12.88 -8.82 3.16
CA GLY A 38 11.78 -9.48 2.46
C GLY A 38 10.55 -9.62 3.36
N GLU A 39 10.78 -10.01 4.61
CA GLU A 39 9.70 -10.17 5.60
C GLU A 39 9.05 -8.84 5.99
N ALA A 40 9.83 -7.77 6.14
CA ALA A 40 9.32 -6.43 6.40
C ALA A 40 8.48 -5.88 5.24
N VAL A 41 8.92 -6.09 4.00
CA VAL A 41 8.16 -5.68 2.80
C VAL A 41 6.87 -6.48 2.69
N LYS A 42 6.93 -7.80 2.87
CA LYS A 42 5.75 -8.67 2.82
C LYS A 42 4.70 -8.24 3.85
N ARG A 43 5.13 -7.98 5.08
CA ARG A 43 4.27 -7.50 6.17
C ARG A 43 3.69 -6.12 5.91
N GLY A 44 4.43 -5.25 5.23
CA GLY A 44 3.94 -3.95 4.78
C GLY A 44 2.89 -4.07 3.68
N VAL A 45 3.09 -4.97 2.71
CA VAL A 45 2.12 -5.25 1.64
C VAL A 45 0.82 -5.83 2.20
N ASP A 46 0.91 -6.80 3.13
CA ASP A 46 -0.26 -7.40 3.77
C ASP A 46 -1.11 -6.34 4.49
N GLY A 47 -0.47 -5.43 5.24
CA GLY A 47 -1.18 -4.33 5.93
C GLY A 47 -1.83 -3.32 4.97
N VAL A 48 -1.22 -3.06 3.81
CA VAL A 48 -1.82 -2.23 2.76
C VAL A 48 -3.01 -2.95 2.12
N GLY A 49 -2.91 -4.25 1.88
CA GLY A 49 -3.99 -5.09 1.38
C GLY A 49 -5.23 -5.01 2.27
N GLU A 50 -5.05 -5.25 3.58
CA GLU A 50 -6.12 -5.16 4.57
C GLU A 50 -6.77 -3.76 4.62
N ALA A 51 -5.96 -2.70 4.51
CA ALA A 51 -6.46 -1.33 4.50
C ALA A 51 -7.31 -1.03 3.25
N ILE A 52 -6.94 -1.58 2.09
CA ILE A 52 -7.71 -1.44 0.85
C ILE A 52 -9.02 -2.22 0.94
N GLU A 53 -8.98 -3.45 1.44
CA GLU A 53 -10.16 -4.33 1.57
C GLU A 53 -11.20 -3.70 2.52
N ARG A 54 -10.76 -3.24 3.70
CA ARG A 54 -11.62 -2.50 4.63
C ARG A 54 -12.20 -1.22 4.01
N SER A 55 -11.43 -0.52 3.18
CA SER A 55 -11.93 0.67 2.47
C SER A 55 -12.98 0.32 1.42
N GLY A 56 -12.85 -0.86 0.79
CA GLY A 56 -13.83 -1.41 -0.15
C GLY A 56 -15.17 -1.74 0.53
N GLU A 57 -15.16 -2.44 1.66
CA GLU A 57 -16.38 -2.78 2.42
C GLU A 57 -17.15 -1.53 2.84
N LEU A 58 -16.45 -0.52 3.38
CA LEU A 58 -17.07 0.74 3.80
C LEU A 58 -17.67 1.53 2.63
N LEU A 59 -17.06 1.42 1.45
CA LEU A 59 -17.57 2.07 0.24
C LEU A 59 -18.83 1.36 -0.24
N ASP A 60 -18.85 0.03 -0.22
CA ASP A 60 -19.99 -0.78 -0.64
C ASP A 60 -21.21 -0.54 0.26
N GLU A 61 -20.99 -0.48 1.58
CA GLU A 61 -22.03 -0.13 2.56
C GLU A 61 -22.60 1.27 2.32
N ARG A 62 -21.75 2.28 2.02
CA ARG A 62 -22.23 3.63 1.68
C ARG A 62 -23.01 3.67 0.37
N ILE A 63 -22.65 2.86 -0.61
CA ILE A 63 -23.36 2.80 -1.90
C ILE A 63 -24.74 2.17 -1.69
N ALA A 64 -24.81 1.08 -0.91
CA ALA A 64 -26.07 0.42 -0.55
C ALA A 64 -27.02 1.39 0.18
N ASP A 65 -26.52 2.07 1.22
CA ASP A 65 -27.28 3.06 1.99
C ASP A 65 -27.80 4.21 1.11
N ARG A 66 -26.91 4.78 0.28
CA ARG A 66 -27.28 5.87 -0.65
C ARG A 66 -28.28 5.44 -1.71
N SER A 67 -28.25 4.18 -2.14
CA SER A 67 -29.17 3.64 -3.12
C SER A 67 -30.58 3.43 -2.54
N GLY A 68 -30.67 3.01 -1.28
CA GLY A 68 -31.92 2.93 -0.53
C GLY A 68 -32.58 4.30 -0.37
N ASP A 69 -31.79 5.28 0.07
CA ASP A 69 -32.19 6.69 0.18
C ASP A 69 -32.75 7.26 -1.13
N ALA A 70 -32.12 6.92 -2.25
CA ALA A 70 -32.53 7.40 -3.57
C ALA A 70 -33.84 6.75 -4.04
N ALA A 71 -34.03 5.46 -3.77
CA ALA A 71 -35.25 4.73 -4.09
C ALA A 71 -36.45 5.25 -3.28
N GLU A 72 -36.27 5.49 -1.99
CA GLU A 72 -37.34 6.01 -1.11
C GLU A 72 -37.77 7.44 -1.49
N ARG A 73 -36.81 8.29 -1.91
CA ARG A 73 -37.11 9.63 -2.44
C ARG A 73 -37.87 9.59 -3.77
N ALA A 74 -37.66 8.58 -4.60
CA ALA A 74 -38.38 8.43 -5.86
C ALA A 74 -39.82 7.98 -5.66
N ASP A 75 -40.06 7.13 -4.65
CA ASP A 75 -41.40 6.64 -4.29
C ASP A 75 -42.27 7.75 -3.67
N SER A 76 -41.72 8.57 -2.75
CA SER A 76 -42.48 9.65 -2.11
C SER A 76 -42.95 10.80 -3.03
N ARG A 77 -42.41 10.88 -4.27
CA ARG A 77 -42.84 11.88 -5.27
C ARG A 77 -44.00 11.41 -6.15
N ARG A 78 -44.43 10.16 -6.02
CA ARG A 78 -45.45 9.53 -6.86
C ARG A 78 -46.80 9.50 -6.17
#